data_AF-A0A9E2NLR0-F1
#
_entry.id   AF-A0A9E2NLR0-F1
#
_cell.length_a   1.000
_cell.length_b   1.000
_cell.length_c   1.000
_cell.angle_alpha   90.00
_cell.angle_beta   90.00
_cell.angle_gamma   90.00
#
_symmetry.space_group_name_H-M   'P 1'
#
loop_
_entity.id
_entity.type
_entity.pdbx_description
1 polymer ?
#
loop_
_entity_poly.entity_id
_entity_poly.type
_entity_poly.pdbx_seq_one_letter_code
_entity_poly.pdbx_strand_id
1 'polypeptide(L)'
;MYMKKQIFNPYLPSYEYIPDGEPHIFGDRLYIFGSHDKFNGNDYCENDYVCWSAPIQDISDWKYEGVIYKKEQHPYKIGRNILFAPDVAKGFDGRYYLYYSVADSSIISVAVCDSPCGKYEYYGDIKDASGHIIGTDEEEYFQFDPGVLIDGDRIYLYSGYCPKKEQDQYGRLYVGAHVTELEKDMLTIKTKPKIVLSRDMVCPEGAKYFEAPSVRKIKDLYYFVYSARLTGLHYCTSKYPDRDFVYRGLIHSTSDVGINGHSADNPAYPIGNTHGGIECIQGKYYIFNHRFSNNTSYCRQAVAEPIEIDEHGNIMQVEATSCGLNGGPLIGKGVYPAYIACNLIDTNTYDSHEKRHEAAPFITQDGEDRECEPGQYLASMKDGCIAGYKYFQFDETHKIVVKVRGHASGELKVCLMEIGEPITVIKIEIAEDEWMDLSAPFDVKKGKQALFFEYEGEGKFDMLSFEIQ
;
A
#
# COMPACT_ATOMS: atom_id res chain seq x y z
N MET A 1 21.13 8.38 5.02
CA MET A 1 20.56 9.07 3.85
C MET A 1 20.57 10.56 4.07
N TYR A 2 21.09 11.30 3.09
CA TYR A 2 20.95 12.76 3.02
C TYR A 2 19.79 13.04 2.07
N MET A 3 18.62 13.44 2.59
CA MET A 3 17.46 13.78 1.76
C MET A 3 17.46 15.28 1.47
N LYS A 4 17.15 15.65 0.22
CA LYS A 4 17.06 17.08 -0.15
C LYS A 4 15.79 17.76 0.36
N LYS A 5 14.70 17.00 0.49
CA LYS A 5 13.40 17.44 1.01
C LYS A 5 12.78 16.37 1.90
N GLN A 6 11.78 16.75 2.69
CA GLN A 6 10.96 15.79 3.40
C GLN A 6 10.12 14.98 2.41
N ILE A 7 9.94 13.71 2.71
CA ILE A 7 8.96 12.83 2.09
C ILE A 7 7.98 12.40 3.17
N PHE A 8 6.77 12.03 2.78
CA PHE A 8 5.73 11.56 3.70
C PHE A 8 4.97 10.41 3.04
N ASN A 9 4.07 9.78 3.77
CA ASN A 9 3.08 8.89 3.16
C ASN A 9 1.84 9.69 2.74
N PRO A 10 1.29 9.44 1.53
CA PRO A 10 1.80 8.55 0.49
C PRO A 10 3.10 9.11 -0.12
N TYR A 11 4.02 8.23 -0.49
CA TYR A 11 5.38 8.62 -0.89
C TYR A 11 5.54 9.01 -2.37
N LEU A 12 4.53 8.70 -3.18
CA LEU A 12 4.40 9.19 -4.56
C LEU A 12 3.56 10.49 -4.58
N PRO A 13 3.56 11.26 -5.69
CA PRO A 13 2.69 12.43 -5.81
C PRO A 13 1.23 12.10 -5.49
N SER A 14 0.50 13.05 -4.88
CA SER A 14 -0.86 12.80 -4.37
C SER A 14 -1.83 12.29 -5.43
N TYR A 15 -1.66 12.71 -6.68
CA TYR A 15 -2.50 12.34 -7.82
C TYR A 15 -2.17 10.97 -8.42
N GLU A 16 -1.23 10.23 -7.82
CA GLU A 16 -0.73 8.95 -8.34
C GLU A 16 -1.25 7.78 -7.50
N TYR A 17 -1.85 6.79 -8.17
CA TYR A 17 -2.56 5.69 -7.54
C TYR A 17 -1.95 4.34 -7.95
N ILE A 18 -0.82 4.02 -7.32
CA ILE A 18 -0.08 2.77 -7.55
C ILE A 18 -0.26 1.84 -6.34
N PRO A 19 -1.30 1.01 -6.32
CA PRO A 19 -1.41 -0.10 -5.40
C PRO A 19 -0.49 -1.26 -5.79
N ASP A 20 -0.50 -2.28 -4.93
CA ASP A 20 0.22 -3.53 -5.16
C ASP A 20 1.70 -3.29 -5.50
N GLY A 21 2.27 -2.25 -4.86
CA GLY A 21 3.61 -1.75 -5.15
C GLY A 21 4.69 -2.70 -4.62
N GLU A 22 5.37 -3.36 -5.53
CA GLU A 22 6.49 -4.24 -5.26
C GLU A 22 7.82 -3.48 -5.43
N PRO A 23 8.59 -3.30 -4.34
CA PRO A 23 9.82 -2.53 -4.36
C PRO A 23 11.03 -3.36 -4.81
N HIS A 24 11.83 -2.81 -5.73
CA HIS A 24 13.08 -3.43 -6.17
C HIS A 24 14.22 -2.43 -6.30
N ILE A 25 15.40 -2.78 -5.81
CA ILE A 25 16.63 -2.05 -6.12
C ILE A 25 17.33 -2.66 -7.33
N PHE A 26 17.42 -1.88 -8.41
CA PHE A 26 18.23 -2.22 -9.58
C PHE A 26 19.29 -1.14 -9.80
N GLY A 27 20.56 -1.52 -9.64
CA GLY A 27 21.66 -0.56 -9.71
C GLY A 27 21.65 0.40 -8.51
N ASP A 28 21.55 1.69 -8.77
CA ASP A 28 21.59 2.76 -7.76
C ASP A 28 20.21 3.38 -7.48
N ARG A 29 19.13 2.73 -7.94
CA ARG A 29 17.76 3.23 -7.80
C ARG A 29 16.82 2.18 -7.20
N LEU A 30 15.90 2.67 -6.37
CA LEU A 30 14.69 1.97 -5.95
C LEU A 30 13.62 2.19 -7.02
N TYR A 31 12.96 1.11 -7.43
CA TYR A 31 11.83 1.11 -8.36
C TYR A 31 10.59 0.58 -7.65
N ILE A 32 9.42 1.10 -8.04
CA ILE A 32 8.12 0.56 -7.66
C ILE A 32 7.43 0.08 -8.92
N PHE A 33 7.09 -1.20 -8.92
CA PHE A 33 6.23 -1.83 -9.91
C PHE A 33 4.92 -2.13 -9.22
N GLY A 34 3.81 -1.64 -9.76
CA GLY A 34 2.51 -1.86 -9.14
C GLY A 34 1.40 -1.84 -10.17
N SER A 35 0.25 -2.25 -9.69
CA SER A 35 -1.02 -1.95 -10.34
C SER A 35 -1.18 -0.43 -10.54
N HIS A 36 -2.10 -0.01 -11.41
CA HIS A 36 -2.37 1.41 -11.61
C HIS A 36 -3.87 1.68 -11.59
N ASP A 37 -4.33 2.10 -10.43
CA ASP A 37 -5.71 2.54 -10.23
C ASP A 37 -5.95 3.86 -10.99
N LYS A 38 -7.22 4.16 -11.25
CA LYS A 38 -7.65 5.43 -11.84
C LYS A 38 -8.43 6.19 -10.79
N PHE A 39 -8.14 7.48 -10.61
CA PHE A 39 -8.98 8.32 -9.75
C PHE A 39 -10.44 8.24 -10.19
N ASN A 40 -11.34 8.07 -9.22
CA ASN A 40 -12.77 7.90 -9.47
C ASN A 40 -13.12 6.76 -10.47
N GLY A 41 -12.27 5.73 -10.53
CA GLY A 41 -12.51 4.52 -11.32
C GLY A 41 -13.66 3.67 -10.78
N ASN A 42 -14.23 2.82 -11.63
CA ASN A 42 -15.33 1.92 -11.26
C ASN A 42 -14.87 0.49 -10.97
N ASP A 43 -13.58 0.23 -11.17
CA ASP A 43 -12.95 -1.07 -10.99
C ASP A 43 -11.47 -0.88 -10.59
N TYR A 44 -10.87 -1.95 -10.07
CA TYR A 44 -9.44 -1.98 -9.75
C TYR A 44 -8.58 -1.80 -11.00
N CYS A 45 -7.48 -1.07 -10.85
CA CYS A 45 -6.36 -1.05 -11.77
C CYS A 45 -6.74 -0.67 -13.22
N GLU A 46 -7.60 0.34 -13.41
CA GLU A 46 -8.13 0.77 -14.71
C GLU A 46 -7.06 1.36 -15.67
N ASN A 47 -5.90 1.82 -15.18
CA ASN A 47 -4.86 2.43 -15.98
C ASN A 47 -3.73 1.46 -16.40
N ASP A 48 -2.91 1.87 -17.38
CA ASP A 48 -1.72 1.11 -17.83
C ASP A 48 -0.62 1.06 -16.77
N TYR A 49 0.24 0.04 -16.76
CA TYR A 49 1.36 0.03 -15.82
C TYR A 49 2.34 1.16 -16.10
N VAL A 50 2.65 1.89 -15.04
CA VAL A 50 3.71 2.91 -15.00
C VAL A 50 4.79 2.50 -14.02
N CYS A 51 5.95 3.13 -14.10
CA CYS A 51 7.01 2.94 -13.11
C CYS A 51 7.43 4.27 -12.50
N TRP A 52 7.69 4.21 -11.20
CA TRP A 52 8.33 5.28 -10.45
C TRP A 52 9.64 4.79 -9.89
N SER A 53 10.64 5.66 -9.84
CA SER A 53 11.93 5.31 -9.24
C SER A 53 12.57 6.47 -8.50
N ALA A 54 13.38 6.19 -7.50
CA ALA A 54 14.15 7.18 -6.76
C ALA A 54 15.61 6.72 -6.56
N PRO A 55 16.61 7.63 -6.56
CA PRO A 55 17.97 7.27 -6.18
C PRO A 55 18.01 6.70 -4.76
N ILE A 56 18.72 5.59 -4.52
CA ILE A 56 18.84 5.01 -3.16
C ILE A 56 19.54 5.94 -2.17
N GLN A 57 20.31 6.92 -2.68
CA GLN A 57 20.95 7.95 -1.89
C GLN A 57 20.00 9.07 -1.46
N ASP A 58 18.87 9.22 -2.15
CA ASP A 58 17.87 10.27 -1.94
C ASP A 58 16.47 9.79 -2.37
N ILE A 59 15.82 8.97 -1.53
CA ILE A 59 14.47 8.44 -1.79
C ILE A 59 13.36 9.50 -1.66
N SER A 60 13.72 10.78 -1.50
CA SER A 60 12.78 11.89 -1.62
C SER A 60 12.58 12.35 -3.08
N ASP A 61 13.45 11.94 -3.99
CA ASP A 61 13.53 12.40 -5.39
C ASP A 61 12.93 11.36 -6.37
N TRP A 62 11.63 11.10 -6.22
CA TRP A 62 10.88 10.19 -7.08
C TRP A 62 10.68 10.77 -8.48
N LYS A 63 10.95 9.95 -9.49
CA LYS A 63 10.83 10.25 -10.91
C LYS A 63 9.81 9.32 -11.56
N TYR A 64 8.89 9.92 -12.31
CA TYR A 64 8.00 9.21 -13.23
C TYR A 64 8.80 8.71 -14.42
N GLU A 65 8.91 7.39 -14.58
CA GLU A 65 9.64 6.78 -15.69
C GLU A 65 8.76 6.58 -16.94
N GLY A 66 7.45 6.77 -16.80
CA GLY A 66 6.48 6.62 -17.88
C GLY A 66 5.67 5.33 -17.80
N VAL A 67 4.80 5.16 -18.80
CA VAL A 67 4.08 3.92 -19.05
C VAL A 67 5.07 2.87 -19.53
N ILE A 68 5.19 1.78 -18.76
CA ILE A 68 6.11 0.68 -19.02
C ILE A 68 5.45 -0.47 -19.77
N TYR A 69 4.14 -0.67 -19.58
CA TYR A 69 3.39 -1.74 -20.22
C TYR A 69 1.90 -1.39 -20.28
N LYS A 70 1.32 -1.45 -21.48
CA LYS A 70 -0.08 -1.12 -21.72
C LYS A 70 -0.95 -2.35 -21.67
N LYS A 71 -2.19 -2.18 -21.23
CA LYS A 71 -3.18 -3.27 -21.22
C LYS A 71 -3.41 -3.87 -22.60
N GLU A 72 -3.42 -3.03 -23.64
CA GLU A 72 -3.63 -3.48 -25.02
C GLU A 72 -2.43 -4.25 -25.59
N GLN A 73 -1.28 -4.27 -24.91
CA GLN A 73 -0.16 -5.14 -25.30
C GLN A 73 -0.40 -6.60 -24.90
N HIS A 74 -1.33 -6.89 -23.99
CA HIS A 74 -1.76 -8.27 -23.76
C HIS A 74 -2.49 -8.79 -25.02
N PRO A 75 -2.03 -9.90 -25.63
CA PRO A 75 -2.35 -10.19 -27.04
C PRO A 75 -3.76 -10.73 -27.29
N TYR A 76 -4.52 -11.07 -26.25
CA TYR A 76 -5.86 -11.63 -26.37
C TYR A 76 -6.75 -11.15 -25.22
N LYS A 77 -8.06 -11.26 -25.39
CA LYS A 77 -9.02 -10.86 -24.35
C LYS A 77 -9.34 -12.06 -23.45
N ILE A 78 -9.14 -11.90 -22.15
CA ILE A 78 -9.54 -12.88 -21.14
C ILE A 78 -9.97 -12.16 -19.85
N GLY A 79 -10.88 -12.77 -19.11
CA GLY A 79 -11.43 -12.20 -17.88
C GLY A 79 -11.94 -10.78 -18.11
N ARG A 80 -11.53 -9.83 -17.25
CA ARG A 80 -11.86 -8.40 -17.41
C ARG A 80 -10.84 -7.60 -18.22
N ASN A 81 -9.77 -8.22 -18.72
CA ASN A 81 -8.67 -7.54 -19.42
C ASN A 81 -8.05 -6.39 -18.60
N ILE A 82 -7.98 -6.59 -17.29
CA ILE A 82 -7.34 -5.71 -16.32
C ILE A 82 -6.11 -6.44 -15.79
N LEU A 83 -5.00 -5.72 -15.63
CA LEU A 83 -3.72 -6.28 -15.22
C LEU A 83 -3.47 -5.96 -13.74
N PHE A 84 -3.19 -6.98 -12.93
CA PHE A 84 -2.99 -6.84 -11.48
C PHE A 84 -1.59 -7.24 -11.02
N ALA A 85 -1.14 -6.52 -9.98
CA ALA A 85 -0.07 -6.89 -9.06
C ALA A 85 1.21 -7.38 -9.75
N PRO A 86 1.90 -6.51 -10.51
CA PRO A 86 3.10 -6.92 -11.20
C PRO A 86 4.29 -7.07 -10.24
N ASP A 87 5.13 -8.07 -10.50
CA ASP A 87 6.45 -8.22 -9.89
C ASP A 87 7.52 -8.38 -10.98
N VAL A 88 8.75 -7.91 -10.73
CA VAL A 88 9.83 -7.85 -11.70
C VAL A 88 11.08 -8.56 -11.18
N ALA A 89 11.68 -9.39 -12.03
CA ALA A 89 13.01 -9.94 -11.80
C ALA A 89 13.95 -9.69 -12.98
N LYS A 90 15.24 -9.47 -12.67
CA LYS A 90 16.29 -9.41 -13.69
C LYS A 90 16.78 -10.83 -14.01
N GLY A 91 16.48 -11.30 -15.22
CA GLY A 91 16.89 -12.63 -15.69
C GLY A 91 18.41 -12.77 -15.90
N PHE A 92 18.85 -14.00 -16.10
CA PHE A 92 20.28 -14.33 -16.28
C PHE A 92 20.89 -13.75 -17.56
N ASP A 93 20.07 -13.37 -18.54
CA ASP A 93 20.48 -12.69 -19.76
C ASP A 93 20.58 -11.17 -19.60
N GLY A 94 20.29 -10.65 -18.41
CA GLY A 94 20.36 -9.23 -18.08
C GLY A 94 19.08 -8.44 -18.39
N ARG A 95 18.06 -9.06 -18.99
CA ARG A 95 16.74 -8.45 -19.23
C ARG A 95 15.87 -8.50 -17.98
N TYR A 96 14.82 -7.71 -17.97
CA TYR A 96 13.87 -7.58 -16.88
C TYR A 96 12.54 -8.20 -17.30
N TYR A 97 12.00 -9.06 -16.44
CA TYR A 97 10.81 -9.85 -16.68
C TYR A 97 9.75 -9.44 -15.68
N LEU A 98 8.67 -8.85 -16.17
CA LEU A 98 7.52 -8.38 -15.41
C LEU A 98 6.42 -9.43 -15.48
N TYR A 99 6.18 -10.08 -14.35
CA TYR A 99 5.10 -11.05 -14.14
C TYR A 99 3.86 -10.29 -13.71
N TYR A 100 2.70 -10.62 -14.27
CA TYR A 100 1.44 -9.99 -13.89
C TYR A 100 0.29 -10.98 -14.04
N SER A 101 -0.81 -10.73 -13.32
CA SER A 101 -2.03 -11.53 -13.47
C SER A 101 -3.08 -10.77 -14.29
N VAL A 102 -3.86 -11.49 -15.09
CA VAL A 102 -5.04 -10.92 -15.74
C VAL A 102 -6.26 -11.23 -14.88
N ALA A 103 -7.02 -10.19 -14.53
CA ALA A 103 -8.20 -10.28 -13.67
C ALA A 103 -9.13 -11.44 -14.06
N ASP A 104 -9.44 -12.33 -13.10
CA ASP A 104 -10.34 -13.49 -13.22
C ASP A 104 -9.86 -14.60 -14.18
N SER A 105 -8.66 -14.50 -14.76
CA SER A 105 -8.14 -15.46 -15.73
C SER A 105 -7.54 -16.72 -15.11
N SER A 106 -6.98 -16.63 -13.88
CA SER A 106 -6.07 -17.61 -13.30
C SER A 106 -4.77 -17.84 -14.10
N ILE A 107 -4.37 -16.87 -14.92
CA ILE A 107 -3.13 -16.95 -15.72
C ILE A 107 -2.14 -15.90 -15.21
N ILE A 108 -0.89 -16.32 -15.04
CA ILE A 108 0.25 -15.42 -14.91
C ILE A 108 0.90 -15.26 -16.27
N SER A 109 0.98 -14.00 -16.71
CA SER A 109 1.65 -13.61 -17.95
C SER A 109 2.97 -12.89 -17.63
N VAL A 110 3.85 -12.85 -18.62
CA VAL A 110 5.17 -12.24 -18.52
C VAL A 110 5.34 -11.25 -19.65
N ALA A 111 5.86 -10.06 -19.35
CA ALA A 111 6.40 -9.10 -20.30
C ALA A 111 7.91 -8.91 -20.07
N VAL A 112 8.67 -8.52 -21.09
CA VAL A 112 10.15 -8.42 -21.01
C VAL A 112 10.67 -7.09 -21.55
N CYS A 113 11.71 -6.56 -20.93
CA CYS A 113 12.41 -5.34 -21.36
C CYS A 113 13.93 -5.42 -21.10
N ASP A 114 14.74 -4.67 -21.85
CA ASP A 114 16.20 -4.58 -21.62
C ASP A 114 16.58 -3.65 -20.45
N SER A 115 15.61 -2.91 -19.90
CA SER A 115 15.81 -1.96 -18.80
C SER A 115 14.66 -2.04 -17.79
N PRO A 116 14.89 -1.70 -16.51
CA PRO A 116 13.88 -1.91 -15.46
C PRO A 116 12.60 -1.09 -15.68
N CYS A 117 12.72 0.09 -16.29
CA CYS A 117 11.61 1.01 -16.53
C CYS A 117 11.49 1.42 -18.01
N GLY A 118 11.84 0.51 -18.92
CA GLY A 118 11.67 0.72 -20.36
C GLY A 118 10.27 0.35 -20.83
N LYS A 119 10.12 0.16 -22.14
CA LYS A 119 8.89 -0.36 -22.72
C LYS A 119 8.98 -1.88 -22.75
N TYR A 120 8.19 -2.52 -21.90
CA TYR A 120 8.05 -3.97 -21.88
C TYR A 120 7.21 -4.42 -23.07
N GLU A 121 7.51 -5.61 -23.57
CA GLU A 121 6.71 -6.28 -24.60
C GLU A 121 6.25 -7.63 -24.08
N TYR A 122 5.06 -8.06 -24.48
CA TYR A 122 4.54 -9.36 -24.10
C TYR A 122 5.52 -10.48 -24.46
N TYR A 123 5.84 -11.33 -23.49
CA TYR A 123 6.79 -12.42 -23.62
C TYR A 123 6.09 -13.79 -23.71
N GLY A 124 5.06 -14.01 -22.90
CA GLY A 124 4.29 -15.24 -22.90
C GLY A 124 3.49 -15.45 -21.63
N ASP A 125 2.72 -16.54 -21.60
CA ASP A 125 2.08 -17.04 -20.38
C ASP A 125 2.89 -18.18 -19.77
N ILE A 126 2.86 -18.28 -18.44
CA ILE A 126 3.54 -19.35 -17.71
C ILE A 126 3.02 -20.71 -18.16
N LYS A 127 3.93 -21.58 -18.57
CA LYS A 127 3.59 -22.84 -19.24
C LYS A 127 4.53 -23.98 -18.89
N ASP A 128 4.11 -25.21 -19.10
CA ASP A 128 4.99 -26.38 -19.01
C ASP A 128 5.78 -26.64 -20.31
N ALA A 129 6.64 -27.66 -20.29
CA ALA A 129 7.46 -28.06 -21.42
C ALA A 129 6.66 -28.57 -22.64
N SER A 130 5.39 -28.96 -22.46
CA SER A 130 4.49 -29.35 -23.54
C SER A 130 3.79 -28.14 -24.20
N GLY A 131 3.87 -26.98 -23.55
CA GLY A 131 3.19 -25.75 -23.97
C GLY A 131 1.83 -25.54 -23.31
N HIS A 132 1.46 -26.36 -22.33
CA HIS A 132 0.24 -26.18 -21.54
C HIS A 132 0.35 -24.96 -20.63
N ILE A 133 -0.67 -24.09 -20.61
CA ILE A 133 -0.68 -22.88 -19.79
C ILE A 133 -1.15 -23.23 -18.38
N ILE A 134 -0.39 -22.82 -17.37
CA ILE A 134 -0.68 -23.18 -15.99
C ILE A 134 -1.87 -22.35 -15.46
N GLY A 135 -2.82 -23.03 -14.80
CA GLY A 135 -4.00 -22.42 -14.21
C GLY A 135 -5.21 -22.37 -15.16
N THR A 136 -5.22 -23.17 -16.22
CA THR A 136 -6.34 -23.21 -17.18
C THR A 136 -7.23 -24.44 -17.04
N ASP A 137 -6.70 -25.55 -16.49
CA ASP A 137 -7.43 -26.81 -16.42
C ASP A 137 -8.14 -27.02 -15.07
N GLU A 138 -9.16 -27.88 -15.07
CA GLU A 138 -9.84 -28.34 -13.86
C GLU A 138 -8.83 -28.97 -12.88
N GLU A 139 -9.05 -28.78 -11.58
CA GLU A 139 -8.18 -29.26 -10.49
C GLU A 139 -6.79 -28.60 -10.41
N GLU A 140 -6.39 -27.75 -11.36
CA GLU A 140 -5.18 -26.93 -11.22
C GLU A 140 -5.35 -25.84 -10.15
N TYR A 141 -4.24 -25.38 -9.59
CA TYR A 141 -4.25 -24.31 -8.59
C TYR A 141 -4.52 -22.96 -9.26
N PHE A 142 -5.46 -22.20 -8.69
CA PHE A 142 -5.79 -20.88 -9.18
C PHE A 142 -4.60 -19.93 -9.02
N GLN A 143 -4.16 -19.31 -10.12
CA GLN A 143 -3.04 -18.38 -10.14
C GLN A 143 -3.51 -16.94 -9.93
N PHE A 144 -2.80 -16.19 -9.09
CA PHE A 144 -3.11 -14.80 -8.76
C PHE A 144 -1.91 -14.16 -8.08
N ASP A 145 -1.75 -12.84 -8.21
CA ASP A 145 -0.70 -12.02 -7.59
C ASP A 145 0.70 -12.68 -7.63
N PRO A 146 1.44 -12.53 -8.74
CA PRO A 146 2.76 -13.15 -8.83
C PRO A 146 3.77 -12.47 -7.90
N GLY A 147 4.63 -13.30 -7.28
CA GLY A 147 5.88 -12.86 -6.64
C GLY A 147 7.05 -13.67 -7.18
N VAL A 148 8.14 -13.04 -7.57
CA VAL A 148 9.30 -13.71 -8.19
C VAL A 148 10.57 -13.53 -7.36
N LEU A 149 11.26 -14.64 -7.10
CA LEU A 149 12.55 -14.67 -6.41
C LEU A 149 13.58 -15.41 -7.26
N ILE A 150 14.69 -14.74 -7.54
CA ILE A 150 15.89 -15.41 -8.06
C ILE A 150 16.88 -15.58 -6.90
N ASP A 151 17.29 -16.81 -6.63
CA ASP A 151 18.31 -17.12 -5.63
C ASP A 151 19.32 -18.14 -6.19
N GLY A 152 20.57 -17.68 -6.36
CA GLY A 152 21.60 -18.46 -7.04
C GLY A 152 21.25 -18.69 -8.51
N ASP A 153 21.11 -19.96 -8.90
CA ASP A 153 20.76 -20.39 -10.26
C ASP A 153 19.30 -20.84 -10.41
N ARG A 154 18.47 -20.62 -9.38
CA ARG A 154 17.06 -21.04 -9.32
C ARG A 154 16.14 -19.82 -9.33
N ILE A 155 14.99 -19.98 -9.99
CA ILE A 155 13.95 -18.97 -10.12
C ILE A 155 12.68 -19.55 -9.52
N TYR A 156 12.07 -18.83 -8.58
CA TYR A 156 10.83 -19.23 -7.92
C TYR A 156 9.75 -18.21 -8.25
N LEU A 157 8.62 -18.70 -8.76
CA LEU A 157 7.40 -17.93 -8.95
C LEU A 157 6.37 -18.38 -7.92
N TYR A 158 6.01 -17.46 -7.04
CA TYR A 158 4.94 -17.60 -6.06
C TYR A 158 3.65 -17.01 -6.61
N SER A 159 2.54 -17.60 -6.22
CA SER A 159 1.20 -17.23 -6.69
C SER A 159 0.16 -17.81 -5.75
N GLY A 160 -1.05 -17.25 -5.77
CA GLY A 160 -2.23 -17.89 -5.21
C GLY A 160 -3.22 -16.92 -4.59
N TYR A 161 -4.46 -17.40 -4.48
CA TYR A 161 -5.59 -16.67 -3.91
C TYR A 161 -6.38 -17.61 -2.99
N CYS A 162 -6.89 -17.09 -1.87
CA CYS A 162 -7.57 -17.89 -0.86
C CYS A 162 -8.88 -17.25 -0.34
N PRO A 163 -9.90 -17.11 -1.21
CA PRO A 163 -11.23 -16.70 -0.79
C PRO A 163 -11.92 -17.82 0.02
N LYS A 164 -13.12 -17.53 0.54
CA LYS A 164 -13.94 -18.54 1.25
C LYS A 164 -14.34 -19.73 0.36
N LYS A 165 -14.46 -19.51 -0.96
CA LYS A 165 -14.76 -20.57 -1.92
C LYS A 165 -13.57 -21.52 -2.04
N GLU A 166 -13.82 -22.80 -2.33
CA GLU A 166 -12.76 -23.79 -2.52
C GLU A 166 -12.30 -23.90 -3.96
N GLN A 167 -13.20 -23.57 -4.88
CA GLN A 167 -12.94 -23.60 -6.31
C GLN A 167 -13.61 -22.42 -7.00
N ASP A 168 -13.10 -22.09 -8.18
CA ASP A 168 -13.75 -21.15 -9.08
C ASP A 168 -14.82 -21.85 -9.95
N GLN A 169 -15.37 -21.12 -10.92
CA GLN A 169 -16.43 -21.65 -11.79
C GLN A 169 -15.94 -22.67 -12.84
N TYR A 170 -14.63 -22.85 -13.00
CA TYR A 170 -14.01 -23.79 -13.93
C TYR A 170 -13.38 -25.00 -13.21
N GLY A 171 -13.60 -25.13 -11.89
CA GLY A 171 -13.08 -26.23 -11.07
C GLY A 171 -11.61 -26.09 -10.68
N ARG A 172 -11.01 -24.90 -10.84
CA ARG A 172 -9.66 -24.58 -10.38
C ARG A 172 -9.66 -24.33 -8.88
N LEU A 173 -8.63 -24.80 -8.19
CA LEU A 173 -8.60 -24.90 -6.73
C LEU A 173 -7.99 -23.66 -6.07
N TYR A 174 -8.68 -23.10 -5.06
CA TYR A 174 -8.14 -22.10 -4.15
C TYR A 174 -7.44 -22.80 -2.97
N VAL A 175 -6.13 -23.03 -3.11
CA VAL A 175 -5.32 -23.83 -2.15
C VAL A 175 -4.49 -23.00 -1.18
N GLY A 176 -4.50 -21.67 -1.32
CA GLY A 176 -3.55 -20.78 -0.67
C GLY A 176 -2.34 -20.48 -1.56
N ALA A 177 -1.23 -20.07 -0.93
CA ALA A 177 -0.02 -19.71 -1.64
C ALA A 177 0.76 -20.96 -2.07
N HIS A 178 1.26 -20.93 -3.30
CA HIS A 178 2.05 -21.99 -3.89
C HIS A 178 3.22 -21.43 -4.69
N VAL A 179 4.22 -22.25 -4.91
CA VAL A 179 5.46 -21.92 -5.62
C VAL A 179 5.69 -22.88 -6.77
N THR A 180 6.25 -22.36 -7.86
CA THR A 180 6.80 -23.16 -8.96
C THR A 180 8.23 -22.71 -9.25
N GLU A 181 9.13 -23.65 -9.52
CA GLU A 181 10.46 -23.31 -10.06
C GLU A 181 10.35 -23.10 -11.57
N LEU A 182 10.98 -22.04 -12.08
CA LEU A 182 11.04 -21.75 -13.51
C LEU A 182 12.38 -22.19 -14.11
N GLU A 183 12.35 -22.49 -15.40
CA GLU A 183 13.54 -22.62 -16.24
C GLU A 183 14.19 -21.26 -16.47
N LYS A 184 15.45 -21.27 -16.95
CA LYS A 184 16.24 -20.05 -17.16
C LYS A 184 15.68 -19.10 -18.24
N ASP A 185 14.70 -19.55 -19.01
CA ASP A 185 13.97 -18.71 -19.96
C ASP A 185 12.96 -17.78 -19.26
N MET A 186 12.78 -17.91 -17.94
CA MET A 186 11.88 -17.10 -17.09
C MET A 186 10.39 -17.32 -17.38
N LEU A 187 10.02 -18.35 -18.17
CA LEU A 187 8.64 -18.56 -18.65
C LEU A 187 8.15 -20.00 -18.44
N THR A 188 9.02 -20.98 -18.67
CA THR A 188 8.63 -22.39 -18.60
C THR A 188 8.79 -22.91 -17.17
N ILE A 189 7.77 -23.58 -16.64
CA ILE A 189 7.87 -24.24 -15.33
C ILE A 189 8.79 -25.45 -15.41
N LYS A 190 9.67 -25.57 -14.42
CA LYS A 190 10.56 -26.72 -14.21
C LYS A 190 9.94 -27.74 -13.27
N THR A 191 9.11 -27.28 -12.34
CA THR A 191 8.37 -28.13 -11.39
C THR A 191 6.89 -27.80 -11.44
N LYS A 192 6.01 -28.73 -11.07
CA LYS A 192 4.60 -28.39 -10.86
C LYS A 192 4.42 -27.48 -9.64
N PRO A 193 3.34 -26.65 -9.59
CA PRO A 193 2.99 -25.87 -8.41
C PRO A 193 2.96 -26.70 -7.12
N LYS A 194 3.60 -26.17 -6.08
CA LYS A 194 3.68 -26.78 -4.75
C LYS A 194 3.18 -25.82 -3.69
N ILE A 195 2.25 -26.25 -2.85
CA ILE A 195 1.70 -25.43 -1.75
C ILE A 195 2.81 -25.09 -0.76
N VAL A 196 2.93 -23.81 -0.41
CA VAL A 196 3.85 -23.28 0.61
C VAL A 196 3.14 -22.68 1.80
N LEU A 197 1.95 -22.09 1.60
CA LEU A 197 1.03 -21.68 2.65
C LEU A 197 -0.36 -22.22 2.32
N SER A 198 -0.79 -23.26 3.04
CA SER A 198 -2.08 -23.92 2.81
C SER A 198 -3.25 -23.02 3.24
N ARG A 199 -4.39 -23.13 2.54
CA ARG A 199 -5.70 -22.62 2.99
C ARG A 199 -6.04 -23.01 4.45
N ASP A 200 -5.56 -24.18 4.88
CA ASP A 200 -5.78 -24.73 6.22
C ASP A 200 -4.60 -24.45 7.18
N MET A 201 -3.75 -23.47 6.86
CA MET A 201 -2.62 -23.11 7.71
C MET A 201 -3.08 -22.79 9.14
N VAL A 202 -2.36 -23.34 10.12
CA VAL A 202 -2.58 -23.06 11.53
C VAL A 202 -1.93 -21.73 11.87
N CYS A 203 -2.75 -20.72 12.15
CA CYS A 203 -2.33 -19.37 12.50
C CYS A 203 -3.40 -18.71 13.39
N PRO A 204 -3.11 -17.56 14.02
CA PRO A 204 -4.11 -16.77 14.72
C PRO A 204 -5.28 -16.39 13.81
N GLU A 205 -6.45 -16.15 14.41
CA GLU A 205 -7.62 -15.65 13.68
C GLU A 205 -7.29 -14.35 12.95
N GLY A 206 -7.73 -14.23 11.69
CA GLY A 206 -7.41 -13.07 10.85
C GLY A 206 -5.99 -13.04 10.28
N ALA A 207 -5.15 -14.08 10.47
CA ALA A 207 -3.79 -14.13 9.93
C ALA A 207 -3.63 -15.11 8.74
N LYS A 208 -4.72 -15.73 8.28
CA LYS A 208 -4.66 -16.69 7.16
C LYS A 208 -4.27 -15.98 5.86
N TYR A 209 -3.51 -16.69 5.03
CA TYR A 209 -3.18 -16.22 3.68
C TYR A 209 -4.44 -15.88 2.90
N PHE A 210 -4.43 -14.73 2.24
CA PHE A 210 -5.47 -14.31 1.30
C PHE A 210 -4.90 -14.15 -0.11
N GLU A 211 -3.88 -13.29 -0.29
CA GLU A 211 -3.27 -12.95 -1.59
C GLU A 211 -1.88 -12.28 -1.40
N ALA A 212 -1.34 -11.67 -2.45
CA ALA A 212 -0.14 -10.81 -2.43
C ALA A 212 1.17 -11.46 -1.91
N PRO A 213 1.65 -12.58 -2.46
CA PRO A 213 2.90 -13.19 -2.04
C PRO A 213 4.12 -12.35 -2.45
N SER A 214 4.86 -11.83 -1.48
CA SER A 214 6.15 -11.15 -1.71
C SER A 214 7.25 -11.84 -0.92
N VAL A 215 8.27 -12.37 -1.61
CA VAL A 215 9.33 -13.16 -0.97
C VAL A 215 10.68 -12.46 -1.10
N ARG A 216 11.41 -12.40 0.02
CA ARG A 216 12.79 -11.87 0.07
C ARG A 216 13.71 -12.83 0.81
N LYS A 217 14.93 -12.99 0.32
CA LYS A 217 16.00 -13.65 1.07
C LYS A 217 16.78 -12.62 1.87
N ILE A 218 16.77 -12.75 3.18
CA ILE A 218 17.50 -11.87 4.10
C ILE A 218 18.39 -12.75 4.97
N LYS A 219 19.71 -12.61 4.79
CA LYS A 219 20.71 -13.50 5.39
C LYS A 219 20.38 -14.97 5.06
N ASP A 220 20.17 -15.80 6.07
CA ASP A 220 19.90 -17.23 5.96
C ASP A 220 18.41 -17.57 6.02
N LEU A 221 17.51 -16.61 5.85
CA LEU A 221 16.06 -16.83 5.92
C LEU A 221 15.35 -16.25 4.69
N TYR A 222 14.30 -16.95 4.27
CA TYR A 222 13.32 -16.45 3.32
C TYR A 222 12.15 -15.89 4.11
N TYR A 223 11.84 -14.62 3.86
CA TYR A 223 10.71 -13.90 4.41
C TYR A 223 9.61 -13.91 3.35
N PHE A 224 8.47 -14.49 3.69
CA PHE A 224 7.28 -14.53 2.85
C PHE A 224 6.27 -13.57 3.45
N VAL A 225 6.17 -12.38 2.87
CA VAL A 225 5.14 -11.38 3.18
C VAL A 225 3.89 -11.71 2.39
N TYR A 226 2.72 -11.55 3.00
CA TYR A 226 1.44 -11.78 2.35
C TYR A 226 0.32 -10.94 2.96
N SER A 227 -0.74 -10.75 2.19
CA SER A 227 -1.96 -10.11 2.67
C SER A 227 -2.85 -11.11 3.39
N ALA A 228 -3.29 -10.75 4.60
CA ALA A 228 -4.40 -11.41 5.29
C ALA A 228 -5.71 -10.62 5.11
N ARG A 229 -5.85 -9.95 3.96
CA ARG A 229 -6.98 -9.08 3.59
C ARG A 229 -7.06 -7.83 4.46
N LEU A 230 -8.00 -7.81 5.41
CA LEU A 230 -8.36 -6.62 6.19
C LEU A 230 -7.40 -6.35 7.34
N THR A 231 -6.73 -7.38 7.85
CA THR A 231 -5.90 -7.28 9.06
C THR A 231 -4.50 -6.75 8.80
N GLY A 232 -4.02 -6.80 7.55
CA GLY A 232 -2.76 -6.20 7.11
C GLY A 232 -1.82 -7.17 6.42
N LEU A 233 -0.54 -6.78 6.37
CA LEU A 233 0.56 -7.57 5.81
C LEU A 233 1.21 -8.42 6.89
N HIS A 234 1.05 -9.72 6.78
CA HIS A 234 1.62 -10.72 7.66
C HIS A 234 2.87 -11.34 7.03
N TYR A 235 3.62 -12.12 7.82
CA TYR A 235 4.75 -12.85 7.29
C TYR A 235 4.99 -14.21 7.92
N CYS A 236 5.60 -15.06 7.10
CA CYS A 236 6.21 -16.32 7.48
C CYS A 236 7.72 -16.27 7.20
N THR A 237 8.49 -17.14 7.87
CA THR A 237 9.91 -17.35 7.55
C THR A 237 10.23 -18.81 7.32
N SER A 238 11.22 -19.09 6.47
CA SER A 238 11.76 -20.43 6.25
C SER A 238 13.27 -20.42 6.01
N LYS A 239 13.92 -21.56 6.20
CA LYS A 239 15.29 -21.84 5.71
C LYS A 239 15.32 -22.27 4.24
N TYR A 240 14.17 -22.49 3.64
CA TYR A 240 14.02 -22.94 2.27
C TYR A 240 13.06 -21.99 1.52
N PRO A 241 13.29 -21.74 0.22
CA PRO A 241 12.40 -20.88 -0.55
C PRO A 241 11.05 -21.57 -0.83
N ASP A 242 10.96 -22.89 -0.74
CA ASP A 242 9.85 -23.67 -1.32
C ASP A 242 9.13 -24.61 -0.32
N ARG A 243 9.37 -24.47 0.99
CA ARG A 243 8.77 -25.31 2.05
C ARG A 243 9.00 -24.73 3.44
N ASP A 244 8.35 -25.34 4.43
CA ASP A 244 8.61 -25.16 5.86
C ASP A 244 8.51 -23.71 6.35
N PHE A 245 7.63 -22.93 5.71
CA PHE A 245 7.31 -21.59 6.18
C PHE A 245 6.56 -21.64 7.50
N VAL A 246 7.08 -20.89 8.47
CA VAL A 246 6.51 -20.76 9.82
C VAL A 246 6.00 -19.34 9.99
N TYR A 247 4.72 -19.21 10.37
CA TYR A 247 4.09 -17.92 10.68
C TYR A 247 4.85 -17.19 11.79
N ARG A 248 5.03 -15.88 11.62
CA ARG A 248 5.78 -15.04 12.56
C ARG A 248 5.00 -13.85 13.11
N GLY A 249 4.07 -13.26 12.36
CA GLY A 249 3.26 -12.15 12.87
C GLY A 249 2.69 -11.24 11.80
N LEU A 250 2.07 -10.17 12.28
CA LEU A 250 1.65 -9.00 11.50
C LEU A 250 2.81 -8.00 11.47
N ILE A 251 3.15 -7.48 10.29
CA ILE A 251 4.18 -6.44 10.12
C ILE A 251 3.53 -5.06 10.13
N HIS A 252 2.50 -4.85 9.32
CA HIS A 252 1.93 -3.52 9.12
C HIS A 252 0.47 -3.59 8.66
N SER A 253 -0.36 -2.69 9.20
CA SER A 253 -1.74 -2.44 8.77
C SER A 253 -1.90 -0.94 8.62
N THR A 254 -2.40 -0.48 7.47
CA THR A 254 -2.66 0.95 7.25
C THR A 254 -3.79 1.50 8.12
N SER A 255 -4.55 0.62 8.75
CA SER A 255 -5.65 0.93 9.66
C SER A 255 -5.28 0.64 11.13
N ASP A 256 -3.99 0.44 11.42
CA ASP A 256 -3.44 0.16 12.75
C ASP A 256 -4.11 -1.04 13.47
N VAL A 257 -4.64 -2.03 12.73
CA VAL A 257 -5.26 -3.24 13.30
C VAL A 257 -4.28 -3.93 14.26
N GLY A 258 -4.69 -4.15 15.51
CA GLY A 258 -3.86 -4.73 16.57
C GLY A 258 -3.06 -3.72 17.40
N ILE A 259 -3.12 -2.43 17.07
CA ILE A 259 -2.46 -1.34 17.78
C ILE A 259 -3.52 -0.46 18.45
N ASN A 260 -3.27 0.00 19.69
CA ASN A 260 -4.14 0.92 20.43
C ASN A 260 -5.62 0.51 20.54
N GLY A 261 -5.93 -0.78 20.42
CA GLY A 261 -7.31 -1.29 20.47
C GLY A 261 -8.06 -1.23 19.13
N HIS A 262 -7.42 -0.82 18.03
CA HIS A 262 -8.01 -0.88 16.70
C HIS A 262 -8.11 -2.33 16.19
N SER A 263 -9.16 -2.57 15.42
CA SER A 263 -9.48 -3.88 14.84
C SER A 263 -10.05 -3.68 13.44
N ALA A 264 -10.35 -4.78 12.74
CA ALA A 264 -11.01 -4.68 11.44
C ALA A 264 -12.41 -4.04 11.52
N ASP A 265 -13.09 -4.16 12.67
CA ASP A 265 -14.41 -3.58 12.91
C ASP A 265 -14.33 -2.11 13.40
N ASN A 266 -13.21 -1.75 14.02
CA ASN A 266 -12.90 -0.39 14.47
C ASN A 266 -11.52 0.08 13.96
N PRO A 267 -11.39 0.33 12.64
CA PRO A 267 -10.12 0.68 12.04
C PRO A 267 -9.75 2.14 12.30
N ALA A 268 -8.44 2.42 12.41
CA ALA A 268 -7.93 3.77 12.60
C ALA A 268 -7.88 4.62 11.31
N TYR A 269 -8.12 3.99 10.16
CA TYR A 269 -8.10 4.57 8.81
C TYR A 269 -8.98 3.68 7.92
N PRO A 270 -9.60 4.17 6.82
CA PRO A 270 -10.33 3.34 5.86
C PRO A 270 -9.65 1.98 5.56
N ILE A 271 -10.40 0.90 5.81
CA ILE A 271 -9.89 -0.48 5.77
C ILE A 271 -10.26 -1.17 4.46
N GLY A 272 -9.37 -2.01 3.96
CA GLY A 272 -9.57 -2.71 2.71
C GLY A 272 -8.53 -3.78 2.45
N ASN A 273 -8.29 -4.10 1.17
CA ASN A 273 -7.19 -4.98 0.81
C ASN A 273 -5.84 -4.30 1.09
N THR A 274 -4.80 -5.13 1.20
CA THR A 274 -3.42 -4.71 1.44
C THR A 274 -2.52 -5.54 0.54
N HIS A 275 -1.42 -4.95 0.08
CA HIS A 275 -0.46 -5.61 -0.82
C HIS A 275 0.87 -4.86 -0.78
N GLY A 276 1.97 -5.59 -0.72
CA GLY A 276 3.32 -5.05 -0.85
C GLY A 276 4.36 -6.00 -0.26
N GLY A 277 5.60 -5.52 -0.21
CA GLY A 277 6.78 -6.31 0.13
C GLY A 277 7.82 -5.55 0.95
N ILE A 278 8.93 -6.22 1.27
CA ILE A 278 10.04 -5.63 2.02
C ILE A 278 11.18 -5.29 1.07
N GLU A 279 11.85 -4.14 1.29
CA GLU A 279 13.11 -3.82 0.63
C GLU A 279 14.11 -3.18 1.59
N CYS A 280 15.39 -3.45 1.37
CA CYS A 280 16.52 -2.92 2.13
C CYS A 280 17.13 -1.72 1.42
N ILE A 281 16.82 -0.51 1.90
CA ILE A 281 17.34 0.73 1.35
C ILE A 281 18.48 1.22 2.24
N GLN A 282 19.71 1.19 1.73
CA GLN A 282 20.91 1.62 2.46
C GLN A 282 21.09 0.95 3.83
N GLY A 283 20.78 -0.35 3.94
CA GLY A 283 20.91 -1.10 5.19
C GLY A 283 19.75 -0.89 6.18
N LYS A 284 18.70 -0.15 5.81
CA LYS A 284 17.45 -0.04 6.56
C LYS A 284 16.34 -0.78 5.82
N TYR A 285 15.56 -1.57 6.54
CA TYR A 285 14.42 -2.29 5.96
C TYR A 285 13.16 -1.44 6.04
N TYR A 286 12.35 -1.53 4.99
CA TYR A 286 11.05 -0.89 4.92
C TYR A 286 10.01 -1.92 4.45
N ILE A 287 8.81 -1.85 5.02
CA ILE A 287 7.62 -2.54 4.51
C ILE A 287 6.86 -1.58 3.60
N PHE A 288 6.57 -2.01 2.38
CA PHE A 288 5.74 -1.28 1.42
C PHE A 288 4.32 -1.85 1.48
N ASN A 289 3.33 -0.97 1.35
CA ASN A 289 1.91 -1.30 1.33
C ASN A 289 1.14 -0.25 0.51
N HIS A 290 -0.19 -0.33 0.49
CA HIS A 290 -1.05 0.74 0.00
C HIS A 290 -2.18 1.04 0.98
N ARG A 291 -2.71 2.26 0.91
CA ARG A 291 -3.89 2.70 1.67
C ARG A 291 -5.01 3.13 0.73
N PHE A 292 -6.22 3.24 1.26
CA PHE A 292 -7.40 3.64 0.50
C PHE A 292 -7.56 5.17 0.47
N SER A 293 -8.14 5.66 -0.61
CA SER A 293 -8.54 7.05 -0.82
C SER A 293 -9.82 7.11 -1.65
N ASN A 294 -10.37 8.30 -1.82
CA ASN A 294 -11.60 8.60 -2.55
C ASN A 294 -12.83 7.78 -2.11
N ASN A 295 -12.85 7.32 -0.85
CA ASN A 295 -13.90 6.49 -0.28
C ASN A 295 -14.30 5.30 -1.19
N THR A 296 -13.31 4.65 -1.77
CA THR A 296 -13.50 3.51 -2.67
C THR A 296 -12.31 2.57 -2.58
N SER A 297 -12.54 1.29 -2.90
CA SER A 297 -11.46 0.31 -3.01
C SER A 297 -10.62 0.48 -4.27
N TYR A 298 -11.08 1.26 -5.24
CA TYR A 298 -10.46 1.39 -6.56
C TYR A 298 -9.51 2.58 -6.69
N CYS A 299 -9.15 3.20 -5.56
CA CYS A 299 -8.33 4.39 -5.53
C CYS A 299 -7.32 4.30 -4.39
N ARG A 300 -6.24 3.58 -4.65
CA ARG A 300 -5.27 3.19 -3.63
C ARG A 300 -3.93 3.88 -3.84
N GLN A 301 -3.30 4.31 -2.75
CA GLN A 301 -2.04 5.06 -2.77
C GLN A 301 -0.92 4.31 -2.04
N ALA A 302 0.28 4.37 -2.60
CA ALA A 302 1.45 3.68 -2.07
C ALA A 302 1.96 4.33 -0.77
N VAL A 303 2.24 3.49 0.23
CA VAL A 303 2.78 3.88 1.54
C VAL A 303 3.91 2.93 1.94
N ALA A 304 4.80 3.38 2.81
CA ALA A 304 5.85 2.52 3.35
C ALA A 304 6.18 2.90 4.79
N GLU A 305 6.65 1.95 5.59
CA GLU A 305 7.09 2.20 6.98
C GLU A 305 8.45 1.55 7.26
N PRO A 306 9.31 2.16 8.09
CA PRO A 306 10.55 1.52 8.51
C PRO A 306 10.25 0.32 9.40
N ILE A 307 11.00 -0.77 9.23
CA ILE A 307 10.92 -1.96 10.07
C ILE A 307 12.30 -2.36 10.58
N GLU A 308 12.33 -3.03 11.73
CA GLU A 308 13.54 -3.63 12.27
C GLU A 308 13.40 -5.15 12.26
N ILE A 309 14.48 -5.83 11.85
CA ILE A 309 14.60 -7.27 11.92
C ILE A 309 15.55 -7.58 13.07
N ASP A 310 15.04 -8.23 14.11
CA ASP A 310 15.83 -8.58 15.29
C ASP A 310 16.90 -9.66 14.98
N GLU A 311 17.72 -9.99 15.98
CA GLU A 311 18.78 -10.99 15.83
C GLU A 311 18.26 -12.42 15.58
N HIS A 312 17.00 -12.70 15.89
CA HIS A 312 16.31 -13.96 15.65
C HIS A 312 15.55 -13.98 14.31
N GLY A 313 15.54 -12.87 13.59
CA GLY A 313 14.86 -12.71 12.33
C GLY A 313 13.38 -12.33 12.45
N ASN A 314 12.90 -11.89 13.62
CA ASN A 314 11.53 -11.41 13.76
C ASN A 314 11.43 -9.92 13.45
N ILE A 315 10.27 -9.55 12.95
CA ILE A 315 9.79 -8.20 12.70
C ILE A 315 8.64 -7.95 13.67
N MET A 316 8.75 -6.89 14.47
CA MET A 316 7.65 -6.39 15.28
C MET A 316 6.69 -5.58 14.40
N GLN A 317 5.40 -5.64 14.73
CA GLN A 317 4.41 -4.80 14.05
C GLN A 317 4.78 -3.32 14.22
N VAL A 318 4.69 -2.58 13.11
CA VAL A 318 4.83 -1.12 13.08
C VAL A 318 3.48 -0.47 12.79
N GLU A 319 3.30 0.74 13.33
CA GLU A 319 2.12 1.57 13.08
C GLU A 319 2.20 2.28 11.72
N ALA A 320 1.05 2.68 11.19
CA ALA A 320 0.98 3.57 10.04
C ALA A 320 1.36 5.00 10.46
N THR A 321 2.18 5.69 9.66
CA THR A 321 2.65 7.04 9.94
C THR A 321 2.54 7.94 8.71
N SER A 322 2.47 9.25 8.95
CA SER A 322 2.66 10.27 7.91
C SER A 322 4.13 10.36 7.47
N CYS A 323 5.08 9.82 8.23
CA CYS A 323 6.52 9.95 7.95
C CYS A 323 6.97 9.05 6.79
N GLY A 324 6.50 7.81 6.79
CA GLY A 324 6.93 6.76 5.89
C GLY A 324 8.45 6.72 5.62
N LEU A 325 8.84 7.00 4.37
CA LEU A 325 10.24 6.94 3.93
C LEU A 325 11.15 8.06 4.48
N ASN A 326 10.63 9.01 5.25
CA ASN A 326 11.39 10.15 5.78
C ASN A 326 12.54 9.74 6.73
N GLY A 327 12.51 8.52 7.28
CA GLY A 327 13.57 8.02 8.16
C GLY A 327 13.61 8.64 9.56
N GLY A 328 12.58 9.40 9.93
CA GLY A 328 12.37 10.03 11.23
C GLY A 328 11.10 10.91 11.21
N PRO A 329 10.75 11.55 12.35
CA PRO A 329 9.64 12.48 12.40
C PRO A 329 9.80 13.62 11.38
N LEU A 330 8.69 14.10 10.84
CA LEU A 330 8.63 15.31 10.03
C LEU A 330 9.06 16.52 10.87
N ILE A 331 9.51 17.60 10.25
CA ILE A 331 9.86 18.85 10.93
C ILE A 331 8.59 19.43 11.56
N GLY A 332 8.60 19.79 12.83
CA GLY A 332 7.46 20.44 13.50
C GLY A 332 7.28 21.91 13.12
N LYS A 333 7.44 22.24 11.84
CA LYS A 333 7.35 23.59 11.26
C LYS A 333 7.13 23.51 9.74
N GLY A 334 6.27 24.37 9.21
CA GLY A 334 5.97 24.49 7.78
C GLY A 334 4.53 24.10 7.45
N VAL A 335 4.22 24.11 6.15
CA VAL A 335 2.91 23.76 5.62
C VAL A 335 2.89 22.27 5.24
N TYR A 336 1.90 21.55 5.74
CA TYR A 336 1.68 20.13 5.50
C TYR A 336 0.31 19.92 4.85
N PRO A 337 0.22 19.13 3.76
CA PRO A 337 -1.05 18.82 3.16
C PRO A 337 -1.86 17.88 4.06
N ALA A 338 -3.17 18.09 4.15
CA ALA A 338 -4.05 17.27 4.99
C ALA A 338 -4.12 15.81 4.51
N TYR A 339 -3.85 15.54 3.23
CA TYR A 339 -3.90 14.19 2.69
C TYR A 339 -2.88 13.22 3.32
N ILE A 340 -1.86 13.70 4.03
CA ILE A 340 -0.86 12.83 4.68
C ILE A 340 -1.37 12.21 6.00
N ALA A 341 -2.65 12.41 6.33
CA ALA A 341 -3.28 11.80 7.48
C ALA A 341 -3.07 10.27 7.47
N CYS A 342 -2.51 9.75 8.57
CA CYS A 342 -2.33 8.31 8.76
C CYS A 342 -3.44 7.69 9.62
N ASN A 343 -4.27 8.52 10.26
CA ASN A 343 -5.49 8.10 10.92
C ASN A 343 -6.67 8.96 10.46
N LEU A 344 -7.79 8.31 10.14
CA LEU A 344 -9.07 8.90 9.79
C LEU A 344 -10.15 8.10 10.52
N ILE A 345 -10.57 8.62 11.67
CA ILE A 345 -11.44 7.94 12.62
C ILE A 345 -12.77 8.66 12.64
N ASP A 346 -13.83 7.87 12.78
CA ASP A 346 -15.19 8.34 12.98
C ASP A 346 -15.76 7.61 14.20
N THR A 347 -15.98 8.37 15.27
CA THR A 347 -16.48 7.82 16.56
C THR A 347 -18.00 7.68 16.60
N ASN A 348 -18.70 8.05 15.53
CA ASN A 348 -20.14 7.93 15.44
C ASN A 348 -20.59 6.48 15.27
N THR A 349 -21.83 6.22 15.69
CA THR A 349 -22.51 4.94 15.45
C THR A 349 -23.49 5.06 14.30
N TYR A 350 -23.53 4.04 13.44
CA TYR A 350 -24.38 3.99 12.26
C TYR A 350 -25.20 2.71 12.24
N ASP A 351 -26.41 2.79 11.70
CA ASP A 351 -27.31 1.63 11.57
C ASP A 351 -26.83 0.61 10.52
N SER A 352 -25.87 0.98 9.66
CA SER A 352 -25.32 0.10 8.63
C SER A 352 -23.90 0.49 8.24
N HIS A 353 -23.16 -0.48 7.66
CA HIS A 353 -21.83 -0.23 7.08
C HIS A 353 -21.88 0.76 5.91
N GLU A 354 -22.94 0.74 5.10
CA GLU A 354 -23.14 1.66 3.98
C GLU A 354 -23.26 3.10 4.46
N LYS A 355 -24.10 3.36 5.48
CA LYS A 355 -24.21 4.68 6.10
C LYS A 355 -22.88 5.14 6.71
N ARG A 356 -22.16 4.23 7.39
CA ARG A 356 -20.82 4.54 7.92
C ARG A 356 -19.87 4.94 6.80
N HIS A 357 -19.86 4.18 5.71
CA HIS A 357 -19.01 4.43 4.55
C HIS A 357 -19.33 5.78 3.90
N GLU A 358 -20.60 6.09 3.64
CA GLU A 358 -21.01 7.38 3.06
C GLU A 358 -20.64 8.59 3.94
N ALA A 359 -20.57 8.37 5.24
CA ALA A 359 -20.47 9.44 6.20
C ALA A 359 -19.06 9.61 6.79
N ALA A 360 -18.15 8.65 6.58
CA ALA A 360 -16.79 8.67 7.08
C ALA A 360 -15.93 9.76 6.44
N PRO A 361 -14.91 10.28 7.14
CA PRO A 361 -13.91 11.16 6.54
C PRO A 361 -12.98 10.36 5.60
N PHE A 362 -12.59 10.96 4.48
CA PHE A 362 -11.71 10.32 3.49
C PHE A 362 -10.82 11.33 2.77
N ILE A 363 -9.71 10.86 2.21
CA ILE A 363 -8.87 11.68 1.34
C ILE A 363 -9.43 11.66 -0.08
N THR A 364 -9.55 12.82 -0.73
CA THR A 364 -9.96 12.92 -2.14
C THR A 364 -9.33 14.14 -2.80
N GLN A 365 -9.66 14.42 -4.05
CA GLN A 365 -9.25 15.60 -4.79
C GLN A 365 -10.41 16.18 -5.59
N ASP A 366 -10.25 17.42 -6.01
CA ASP A 366 -11.05 18.01 -7.08
C ASP A 366 -10.42 17.63 -8.43
N GLY A 367 -11.21 17.63 -9.50
CA GLY A 367 -10.72 17.38 -10.85
C GLY A 367 -10.68 15.91 -11.25
N GLU A 368 -9.96 15.64 -12.34
CA GLU A 368 -9.85 14.34 -12.99
C GLU A 368 -8.60 13.55 -12.57
N ASP A 369 -8.49 12.32 -13.07
CA ASP A 369 -7.32 11.47 -12.83
C ASP A 369 -6.00 12.16 -13.22
N ARG A 370 -5.02 12.06 -12.32
CA ARG A 370 -3.69 12.68 -12.43
C ARG A 370 -3.68 14.21 -12.46
N GLU A 371 -4.74 14.89 -12.02
CA GLU A 371 -4.74 16.34 -11.78
C GLU A 371 -4.21 16.69 -10.38
N CYS A 372 -3.58 17.86 -10.23
CA CYS A 372 -2.75 18.18 -9.06
C CYS A 372 -3.09 19.50 -8.34
N GLU A 373 -4.10 20.27 -8.78
CA GLU A 373 -4.40 21.61 -8.23
C GLU A 373 -5.85 21.68 -7.69
N PRO A 374 -6.08 22.14 -6.45
CA PRO A 374 -5.10 22.56 -5.44
C PRO A 374 -4.37 21.37 -4.75
N GLY A 375 -4.65 20.15 -5.20
CA GLY A 375 -4.14 18.89 -4.64
C GLY A 375 -5.23 18.09 -3.94
N GLN A 376 -4.82 17.03 -3.24
CA GLN A 376 -5.73 16.26 -2.41
C GLN A 376 -6.03 16.96 -1.08
N TYR A 377 -7.21 16.71 -0.54
CA TYR A 377 -7.67 17.21 0.74
C TYR A 377 -8.37 16.11 1.54
N LEU A 378 -8.52 16.36 2.84
CA LEU A 378 -9.37 15.57 3.72
C LEU A 378 -10.80 16.08 3.58
N ALA A 379 -11.71 15.22 3.17
CA ALA A 379 -13.11 15.56 2.96
C ALA A 379 -13.99 15.09 4.11
N SER A 380 -15.11 15.80 4.29
CA SER A 380 -16.22 15.39 5.18
C SER A 380 -15.84 15.23 6.66
N MET A 381 -15.00 16.13 7.19
CA MET A 381 -14.84 16.28 8.64
C MET A 381 -16.13 16.79 9.25
N LYS A 382 -16.68 16.07 10.23
CA LYS A 382 -17.91 16.39 10.96
C LYS A 382 -17.76 15.99 12.44
N ASP A 383 -18.78 16.27 13.24
CA ASP A 383 -18.80 15.92 14.67
C ASP A 383 -18.32 14.49 14.92
N GLY A 384 -17.35 14.31 15.82
CA GLY A 384 -16.76 13.01 16.16
C GLY A 384 -15.74 12.45 15.15
N CYS A 385 -15.39 13.21 14.11
CA CYS A 385 -14.29 12.83 13.22
C CYS A 385 -12.93 13.26 13.78
N ILE A 386 -11.93 12.39 13.64
CA ILE A 386 -10.55 12.63 14.06
C ILE A 386 -9.60 12.37 12.88
N ALA A 387 -8.72 13.31 12.60
CA ALA A 387 -7.63 13.16 11.64
C ALA A 387 -6.26 13.19 12.34
N GLY A 388 -5.49 12.11 12.21
CA GLY A 388 -4.20 11.93 12.89
C GLY A 388 -3.00 12.01 11.96
N TYR A 389 -1.93 12.63 12.46
CA TYR A 389 -0.68 12.88 11.75
C TYR A 389 0.51 12.50 12.65
N LYS A 390 1.25 11.46 12.25
CA LYS A 390 2.32 10.85 13.05
C LYS A 390 3.62 10.87 12.24
N TYR A 391 4.73 11.46 12.68
CA TYR A 391 4.98 12.31 13.84
C TYR A 391 5.75 13.55 13.38
N PHE A 392 5.81 14.56 14.24
CA PHE A 392 6.60 15.76 14.04
C PHE A 392 7.63 15.92 15.15
N GLN A 393 8.80 16.44 14.80
CA GLN A 393 9.85 16.86 15.71
C GLN A 393 9.69 18.36 15.96
N PHE A 394 9.06 18.70 17.08
CA PHE A 394 8.83 20.09 17.46
C PHE A 394 10.03 20.71 18.18
N ASP A 395 10.21 22.01 17.97
CA ASP A 395 11.09 22.89 18.75
C ASP A 395 10.26 24.02 19.37
N GLU A 396 10.50 25.28 19.00
CA GLU A 396 9.60 26.39 19.35
C GLU A 396 8.55 26.59 18.25
N THR A 397 7.28 26.56 18.63
CA THR A 397 6.13 26.90 17.79
C THR A 397 5.24 27.88 18.53
N HIS A 398 4.48 28.69 17.81
CA HIS A 398 3.57 29.66 18.45
C HIS A 398 2.16 29.68 17.87
N LYS A 399 1.97 29.09 16.68
CA LYS A 399 0.69 29.18 15.98
C LYS A 399 0.47 27.97 15.08
N ILE A 400 -0.78 27.54 15.02
CA ILE A 400 -1.25 26.56 14.05
C ILE A 400 -2.32 27.19 13.17
N VAL A 401 -2.27 26.92 11.87
CA VAL A 401 -3.24 27.37 10.88
C VAL A 401 -3.81 26.15 10.17
N VAL A 402 -5.11 26.16 9.89
CA VAL A 402 -5.75 25.16 9.02
C VAL A 402 -6.39 25.89 7.85
N LYS A 403 -6.26 25.30 6.65
CA LYS A 403 -6.94 25.78 5.44
C LYS A 403 -8.14 24.90 5.17
N VAL A 404 -9.34 25.46 5.27
CA VAL A 404 -10.62 24.73 5.27
C VAL A 404 -11.65 25.37 4.33
N ARG A 405 -12.67 24.60 3.93
CA ARG A 405 -13.87 25.07 3.21
C ARG A 405 -15.10 24.29 3.66
N GLY A 406 -16.30 24.83 3.48
CA GLY A 406 -17.56 24.15 3.73
C GLY A 406 -18.50 24.90 4.67
N HIS A 407 -19.43 24.15 5.27
CA HIS A 407 -20.52 24.68 6.11
C HIS A 407 -20.51 24.00 7.47
N ALA A 408 -19.90 24.66 8.46
CA ALA A 408 -19.66 24.08 9.78
C ALA A 408 -19.53 25.17 10.86
N SER A 409 -20.02 24.88 12.06
CA SER A 409 -19.88 25.72 13.25
C SER A 409 -19.53 24.87 14.48
N GLY A 410 -18.41 25.18 15.12
CA GLY A 410 -17.92 24.37 16.24
C GLY A 410 -16.45 24.61 16.59
N GLU A 411 -15.81 23.56 17.09
CA GLU A 411 -14.45 23.59 17.59
C GLU A 411 -13.62 22.45 16.98
N LEU A 412 -12.48 22.81 16.38
CA LEU A 412 -11.46 21.86 15.97
C LEU A 412 -10.39 21.79 17.05
N LYS A 413 -10.47 20.73 17.86
CA LYS A 413 -9.54 20.41 18.94
C LYS A 413 -8.25 19.85 18.36
N VAL A 414 -7.11 20.38 18.81
CA VAL A 414 -5.78 19.88 18.43
C VAL A 414 -5.18 19.15 19.63
N CYS A 415 -5.00 17.85 19.48
CA CYS A 415 -4.54 16.93 20.52
C CYS A 415 -3.18 16.32 20.14
N LEU A 416 -2.42 15.87 21.14
CA LEU A 416 -1.13 15.18 20.92
C LEU A 416 -1.24 13.65 20.90
N MET A 417 -2.43 13.14 21.21
CA MET A 417 -2.79 11.73 21.26
C MET A 417 -4.20 11.59 20.68
N GLU A 418 -4.54 10.40 20.20
CA GLU A 418 -5.86 10.10 19.66
C GLU A 418 -6.98 10.38 20.69
N ILE A 419 -6.74 9.99 21.95
CA ILE A 419 -7.61 10.30 23.08
C ILE A 419 -6.79 11.12 24.07
N GLY A 420 -7.13 12.39 24.25
CA GLY A 420 -6.43 13.27 25.17
C GLY A 420 -7.02 14.67 25.22
N GLU A 421 -6.53 15.47 26.16
CA GLU A 421 -6.93 16.87 26.28
C GLU A 421 -6.37 17.71 25.12
N PRO A 422 -7.15 18.65 24.56
CA PRO A 422 -6.67 19.55 23.53
C PRO A 422 -5.58 20.46 24.09
N ILE A 423 -4.51 20.65 23.31
CA ILE A 423 -3.48 21.65 23.61
C ILE A 423 -3.85 23.02 23.04
N THR A 424 -4.72 23.06 22.04
CA THR A 424 -5.36 24.28 21.54
C THR A 424 -6.67 23.94 20.83
N VAL A 425 -7.48 24.97 20.58
CA VAL A 425 -8.77 24.85 19.90
C VAL A 425 -8.85 25.92 18.82
N ILE A 426 -9.12 25.51 17.59
CA ILE A 426 -9.41 26.40 16.46
C ILE A 426 -10.93 26.52 16.34
N LYS A 427 -11.45 27.74 16.44
CA LYS A 427 -12.88 27.98 16.23
C LYS A 427 -13.23 27.80 14.75
N ILE A 428 -14.22 26.96 14.46
CA ILE A 428 -14.77 26.74 13.11
C ILE A 428 -16.08 27.53 12.99
N GLU A 429 -16.12 28.48 12.07
CA GLU A 429 -17.33 29.24 11.69
C GLU A 429 -17.23 29.54 10.19
N ILE A 430 -17.64 28.58 9.38
CA ILE A 430 -17.48 28.62 7.92
C ILE A 430 -18.81 28.30 7.24
N ALA A 431 -19.09 28.99 6.13
CA ALA A 431 -20.33 28.85 5.39
C ALA A 431 -20.15 29.11 3.88
N GLU A 432 -18.99 28.74 3.34
CA GLU A 432 -18.60 28.99 1.95
C GLU A 432 -17.73 27.85 1.40
N ASP A 433 -17.79 27.64 0.09
CA ASP A 433 -17.03 26.59 -0.61
C ASP A 433 -15.61 27.05 -1.01
N GLU A 434 -15.23 28.29 -0.68
CA GLU A 434 -13.89 28.82 -0.91
C GLU A 434 -12.94 28.45 0.24
N TRP A 435 -11.66 28.21 -0.10
CA TRP A 435 -10.64 27.89 0.89
C TRP A 435 -10.27 29.11 1.73
N MET A 436 -10.37 29.00 3.05
CA MET A 436 -9.99 30.05 4.00
C MET A 436 -9.08 29.52 5.11
N ASP A 437 -8.31 30.43 5.71
CA ASP A 437 -7.38 30.10 6.79
C ASP A 437 -7.98 30.44 8.15
N LEU A 438 -8.00 29.45 9.05
CA LEU A 438 -8.36 29.61 10.47
C LEU A 438 -7.15 29.28 11.33
N SER A 439 -7.01 29.93 12.49
CA SER A 439 -5.80 29.73 13.31
C SER A 439 -6.04 29.91 14.80
N ALA A 440 -5.14 29.32 15.59
CA ALA A 440 -5.11 29.46 17.04
C ALA A 440 -3.66 29.53 17.55
N PRO A 441 -3.43 30.11 18.74
CA PRO A 441 -2.15 29.95 19.45
C PRO A 441 -1.82 28.48 19.63
N PHE A 442 -0.55 28.11 19.47
CA PHE A 442 -0.11 26.72 19.53
C PHE A 442 1.28 26.61 20.15
N ASP A 443 1.31 26.21 21.42
CA ASP A 443 2.53 25.99 22.18
C ASP A 443 2.64 24.50 22.52
N VAL A 444 3.50 23.78 21.80
CA VAL A 444 3.75 22.35 22.03
C VAL A 444 5.12 22.15 22.67
N LYS A 445 5.23 21.11 23.51
CA LYS A 445 6.51 20.73 24.10
C LYS A 445 7.47 20.27 23.01
N LYS A 446 8.72 20.74 23.08
CA LYS A 446 9.84 20.24 22.28
C LYS A 446 9.92 18.72 22.33
N GLY A 447 10.07 18.09 21.16
CA GLY A 447 10.19 16.63 21.04
C GLY A 447 9.36 16.03 19.91
N LYS A 448 9.45 14.71 19.79
CA LYS A 448 8.59 13.93 18.89
C LYS A 448 7.16 13.91 19.44
N GLN A 449 6.20 14.46 18.69
CA GLN A 449 4.77 14.44 19.04
C GLN A 449 3.93 14.12 17.80
N ALA A 450 2.76 13.54 18.01
CA ALA A 450 1.74 13.42 16.98
C ALA A 450 0.82 14.65 17.02
N LEU A 451 0.03 14.85 15.97
CA LEU A 451 -1.08 15.79 15.97
C LEU A 451 -2.36 15.05 15.59
N PHE A 452 -3.41 15.25 16.37
CA PHE A 452 -4.76 14.77 16.09
C PHE A 452 -5.70 15.97 16.06
N PHE A 453 -6.51 16.07 15.02
CA PHE A 453 -7.52 17.10 14.84
C PHE A 453 -8.89 16.45 15.02
N GLU A 454 -9.56 16.74 16.13
CA GLU A 454 -10.89 16.26 16.46
C GLU A 454 -11.90 17.39 16.28
N TYR A 455 -12.97 17.14 15.53
CA TYR A 455 -14.02 18.15 15.34
C TYR A 455 -15.25 17.85 16.19
N GLU A 456 -15.70 18.87 16.93
CA GLU A 456 -16.96 18.88 17.67
C GLU A 456 -17.82 20.07 17.22
N GLY A 457 -19.03 19.82 16.73
CA GLY A 457 -19.89 20.89 16.24
C GLY A 457 -20.98 20.46 15.27
N GLU A 458 -21.56 21.43 14.57
CA GLU A 458 -22.58 21.21 13.54
C GLU A 458 -21.98 21.31 12.13
N GLY A 459 -22.62 20.62 11.18
CA GLY A 459 -22.21 20.66 9.78
C GLY A 459 -20.95 19.85 9.48
N LYS A 460 -20.32 20.15 8.34
CA LYS A 460 -19.11 19.47 7.87
C LYS A 460 -18.22 20.39 7.03
N PHE A 461 -16.93 20.08 6.99
CA PHE A 461 -15.95 20.82 6.23
C PHE A 461 -14.87 19.92 5.63
N ASP A 462 -14.15 20.46 4.66
CA ASP A 462 -12.96 19.85 4.09
C ASP A 462 -11.71 20.60 4.58
N MET A 463 -10.59 19.91 4.70
CA MET A 463 -9.30 20.48 5.10
C MET A 463 -8.25 20.20 4.03
N LEU A 464 -7.65 21.25 3.47
CA LEU A 464 -6.62 21.14 2.42
C LEU A 464 -5.23 20.99 3.02
N SER A 465 -4.91 21.77 4.04
CA SER A 465 -3.59 21.78 4.67
C SER A 465 -3.65 22.34 6.09
N PHE A 466 -2.55 22.15 6.81
CA PHE A 466 -2.27 22.84 8.07
C PHE A 466 -0.85 23.38 8.06
N GLU A 467 -0.63 24.49 8.77
CA GLU A 467 0.67 25.13 8.92
C GLU A 467 1.05 25.19 10.39
N ILE A 468 2.30 24.83 10.68
CA ILE A 468 2.91 24.94 12.01
C ILE A 468 3.95 26.06 11.94
N GLN A 469 3.80 27.12 12.75
CA GLN A 469 4.63 28.34 12.69
C GLN A 469 5.62 28.48 13.84
#